data_AF-A0A7V7AC75-F1
#
_entry.id   AF-A0A7V7AC75-F1
#
_cell.length_a   1.000
_cell.length_b   1.000
_cell.length_c   1.000
_cell.angle_alpha   90.00
_cell.angle_beta   90.00
_cell.angle_gamma   90.00
#
_symmetry.space_group_name_H-M   'P 1'
#
loop_
_entity.id
_entity.type
_entity.pdbx_description
1 polymer ?
#
loop_
_entity_poly.entity_id
_entity_poly.type
_entity_poly.pdbx_seq_one_letter_code
_entity_poly.pdbx_strand_id
1 'polypeptide(L)'
;MRSKGLLRFLIFLVVLLFCAAGFLGYKTGLLGDMFPDVFPTPEETFSLGRENANEDHDNTTISTDVDSALSASESESSVRPGQVAAAGGLHLQDQRADVLLPGDIIRTWPATNGVSEDLTGDVPKLADFKSRADDPKPLDGALVFIDCGHGGIDAGTVYPQFAPHEVLEKDVNLAVGQLLKPMLEEMGATVMMTRETDDFISIYVRSAMVGEYFVGEAKKNLLAENPQADVRYLDAYQKHFDRIYELNMDSGGGDIIGGVGQSRQTRMLYDIENQFEHAIYLSLHCNYNEYSWGVGGMQVYYLDNRALLESAAEDIGRDMIADPLQRIYPIYQGYNNDSRR
;
A
#
# COMPACT_ATOMS: atom_id res chain seq x y z
N MET A 1 13.27 -19.96 43.14
CA MET A 1 13.35 -20.35 41.70
C MET A 1 11.99 -20.71 41.07
N ARG A 2 10.87 -20.01 41.36
CA ARG A 2 9.55 -20.31 40.74
C ARG A 2 8.90 -19.16 39.93
N SER A 3 9.52 -17.98 39.83
CA SER A 3 8.92 -16.79 39.19
C SER A 3 9.12 -16.69 37.68
N LYS A 4 10.19 -17.27 37.12
CA LYS A 4 10.50 -17.16 35.69
C LYS A 4 9.58 -18.00 34.79
N GLY A 5 9.05 -19.12 35.31
CA GLY A 5 8.11 -19.98 34.57
C GLY A 5 6.71 -19.36 34.44
N LEU A 6 6.22 -18.73 35.51
CA LEU A 6 4.89 -18.09 35.51
C LEU A 6 4.87 -16.86 34.60
N LEU A 7 5.94 -16.06 34.58
CA LEU A 7 6.03 -14.89 33.70
C LEU A 7 6.07 -15.28 32.23
N ARG A 8 6.84 -16.32 31.86
CA ARG A 8 6.87 -16.85 30.48
C ARG A 8 5.52 -17.43 30.05
N PHE A 9 4.83 -18.12 30.94
CA PHE A 9 3.49 -18.64 30.69
C PHE A 9 2.46 -17.51 30.50
N LEU A 10 2.50 -16.46 31.32
CA LEU A 10 1.62 -15.30 31.16
C LEU A 10 1.88 -14.56 29.85
N ILE A 11 3.14 -14.34 29.47
CA ILE A 11 3.49 -13.72 28.19
C ILE A 11 2.94 -14.57 27.02
N PHE A 12 3.15 -15.89 27.07
CA PHE A 12 2.64 -16.80 26.04
C PHE A 12 1.11 -16.77 25.96
N LEU A 13 0.42 -16.76 27.10
CA LEU A 13 -1.05 -16.68 27.16
C LEU A 13 -1.58 -15.36 26.62
N VAL A 14 -0.93 -14.23 26.92
CA VAL A 14 -1.30 -12.90 26.41
C VAL A 14 -1.11 -12.86 24.89
N VAL A 15 0.03 -13.31 24.37
CA VAL A 15 0.26 -13.40 22.92
C VAL A 15 -0.80 -14.26 22.24
N LEU A 16 -1.13 -15.42 22.82
CA LEU A 16 -2.13 -16.33 22.25
C LEU A 16 -3.55 -15.75 22.28
N LEU A 17 -3.89 -14.99 23.32
CA LEU A 17 -5.16 -14.24 23.41
C LEU A 17 -5.22 -13.08 22.40
N PHE A 18 -4.11 -12.36 22.18
CA PHE A 18 -4.03 -11.31 21.15
C PHE A 18 -4.10 -11.89 19.73
N CYS A 19 -3.42 -13.02 19.45
CA CYS A 19 -3.55 -13.73 18.18
C CYS A 19 -4.98 -14.22 17.96
N ALA A 20 -5.63 -14.77 19.00
CA ALA A 20 -7.02 -15.21 18.91
C ALA A 20 -8.00 -14.03 18.72
N ALA A 21 -7.78 -12.89 19.38
CA ALA A 21 -8.59 -11.69 19.22
C ALA A 21 -8.38 -11.01 17.86
N GLY A 22 -7.15 -10.98 17.35
CA GLY A 22 -6.84 -10.52 15.99
C GLY A 22 -7.48 -11.42 14.93
N PHE A 23 -7.41 -12.74 15.12
CA PHE A 23 -8.06 -13.72 14.26
C PHE A 23 -9.60 -13.62 14.28
N LEU A 24 -10.21 -13.40 15.46
CA LEU A 24 -11.67 -13.28 15.61
C LEU A 24 -12.19 -11.91 15.14
N GLY A 25 -11.44 -10.84 15.37
CA GLY A 25 -11.76 -9.49 14.91
C GLY A 25 -11.67 -9.34 13.38
N TYR A 26 -10.69 -10.01 12.76
CA TYR A 26 -10.62 -10.15 11.30
C TYR A 26 -11.80 -10.95 10.75
N LYS A 27 -12.14 -12.09 11.38
CA LYS A 27 -13.24 -12.98 10.95
C LYS A 27 -14.64 -12.35 11.00
N THR A 28 -14.90 -11.48 11.98
CA THR A 28 -16.27 -10.96 12.19
C THR A 28 -16.56 -9.68 11.43
N GLY A 29 -15.59 -9.11 10.70
CA GLY A 29 -15.72 -7.80 10.08
C GLY A 29 -15.86 -6.65 11.08
N LEU A 30 -15.83 -6.91 12.40
CA LEU A 30 -15.90 -5.89 13.45
C LEU A 30 -14.71 -4.92 13.40
N LEU A 31 -13.56 -5.37 12.88
CA LEU A 31 -12.39 -4.51 12.61
C LEU A 31 -12.51 -3.78 11.26
N GLY A 32 -13.38 -4.22 10.34
CA GLY A 32 -13.64 -3.53 9.08
C GLY A 32 -14.27 -2.15 9.28
N ASP A 33 -15.07 -2.00 10.33
CA ASP A 33 -15.63 -0.70 10.77
C ASP A 33 -14.64 0.14 11.61
N MET A 34 -13.48 -0.41 12.00
CA MET A 34 -12.45 0.34 12.74
C MET A 34 -11.56 1.18 11.83
N PHE A 35 -11.56 0.93 10.52
CA PHE A 35 -10.75 1.64 9.54
C PHE A 35 -11.65 2.07 8.38
N PRO A 36 -12.42 3.16 8.57
CA PRO A 36 -13.28 3.68 7.51
C PRO A 36 -12.42 3.99 6.29
N ASP A 37 -13.00 3.77 5.11
CA ASP A 37 -12.32 4.07 3.87
C ASP A 37 -11.87 5.53 3.87
N VAL A 38 -10.55 5.76 3.77
CA VAL A 38 -10.03 7.12 3.72
C VAL A 38 -10.41 7.82 2.40
N PHE A 39 -10.94 7.07 1.43
CA PHE A 39 -11.45 7.55 0.15
C PHE A 39 -12.98 7.41 0.08
N PRO A 40 -13.71 8.47 -0.29
CA PRO A 40 -15.15 8.39 -0.45
C PRO A 40 -15.54 7.44 -1.58
N THR A 41 -16.66 6.73 -1.42
CA THR A 41 -17.24 5.93 -2.49
C THR A 41 -17.69 6.82 -3.66
N PRO A 42 -17.72 6.32 -4.91
CA PRO A 42 -18.24 7.08 -6.05
C PRO A 42 -19.66 7.61 -5.79
N GLU A 43 -20.48 6.88 -5.03
CA GLU A 43 -21.84 7.30 -4.65
C GLU A 43 -21.85 8.49 -3.68
N GLU A 44 -20.93 8.54 -2.70
CA GLU A 44 -20.78 9.65 -1.76
C GLU A 44 -20.29 10.93 -2.46
N THR A 45 -19.42 10.81 -3.48
CA THR A 45 -19.00 11.96 -4.30
C THR A 45 -20.13 12.54 -5.14
N PHE A 46 -21.10 11.71 -5.55
CA PHE A 46 -22.28 12.15 -6.31
C PHE A 46 -23.35 12.81 -5.41
N SER A 47 -23.45 12.37 -4.15
CA SER A 47 -24.36 12.95 -3.15
C SER A 47 -23.93 14.35 -2.69
N LEU A 48 -22.63 14.60 -2.56
CA LEU A 48 -22.09 15.90 -2.17
C LEU A 48 -22.28 16.99 -3.24
N GLY A 49 -22.61 16.61 -4.48
CA GLY A 49 -22.99 17.53 -5.56
C GLY A 49 -24.49 17.84 -5.63
N ARG A 50 -25.31 17.27 -4.73
CA ARG A 50 -26.77 17.35 -4.80
C ARG A 50 -27.41 17.79 -3.48
N GLU A 51 -26.79 18.73 -2.78
CA GLU A 51 -27.46 19.51 -1.73
C GLU A 51 -27.43 20.99 -2.10
N ASN A 52 -28.40 21.38 -2.94
CA ASN A 52 -29.05 22.70 -3.05
C ASN A 52 -29.74 22.82 -4.42
N ALA A 53 -30.72 21.95 -4.65
CA ALA A 53 -31.82 22.25 -5.56
C ALA A 53 -33.09 21.81 -4.82
N ASN A 54 -33.62 22.72 -4.01
CA ASN A 54 -34.93 22.55 -3.38
C ASN A 54 -35.96 22.24 -4.47
N GLU A 55 -36.61 21.09 -4.33
CA GLU A 55 -37.89 20.78 -4.95
C GLU A 55 -38.95 21.70 -4.32
N ASP A 56 -39.19 22.87 -4.91
CA ASP A 56 -40.50 23.51 -4.82
C ASP A 56 -41.43 22.81 -5.79
N HIS A 57 -42.25 21.90 -5.25
CA HIS A 57 -43.51 21.55 -5.84
C HIS A 57 -44.40 22.80 -5.85
N ASP A 58 -44.58 23.44 -7.01
CA ASP A 58 -45.94 23.82 -7.39
C ASP A 58 -46.15 24.05 -8.89
N ASN A 59 -47.36 23.65 -9.29
CA ASN A 59 -47.80 23.38 -10.64
C ASN A 59 -48.23 24.68 -11.36
N THR A 60 -47.59 25.00 -12.49
CA THR A 60 -47.99 26.10 -13.37
C THR A 60 -49.40 25.90 -13.94
N THR A 61 -50.30 26.86 -13.69
CA THR A 61 -51.46 27.15 -14.54
C THR A 61 -51.54 28.65 -14.81
N ILE A 62 -51.24 29.02 -16.06
CA ILE A 62 -51.83 30.06 -16.93
C ILE A 62 -52.48 31.29 -16.27
N SER A 63 -52.00 32.49 -16.64
CA SER A 63 -52.78 33.60 -17.27
C SER A 63 -52.35 35.02 -16.84
N THR A 64 -51.93 35.81 -17.83
CA THR A 64 -52.23 37.25 -18.09
C THR A 64 -51.97 38.35 -17.04
N ASP A 65 -51.14 39.30 -17.50
CA ASP A 65 -51.46 40.75 -17.62
C ASP A 65 -51.10 41.78 -16.51
N VAL A 66 -50.49 42.86 -17.03
CA VAL A 66 -50.40 44.29 -16.65
C VAL A 66 -49.58 44.81 -15.44
N ASP A 67 -48.61 45.66 -15.82
CA ASP A 67 -48.22 46.99 -15.31
C ASP A 67 -47.75 47.28 -13.86
N SER A 68 -46.76 48.18 -13.87
CA SER A 68 -46.50 49.29 -12.94
C SER A 68 -45.43 49.14 -11.84
N ALA A 69 -44.30 49.79 -12.12
CA ALA A 69 -43.70 50.92 -11.38
C ALA A 69 -43.20 50.79 -9.92
N LEU A 70 -42.00 51.36 -9.75
CA LEU A 70 -41.48 52.17 -8.63
C LEU A 70 -40.85 51.50 -7.38
N SER A 71 -39.52 51.68 -7.32
CA SER A 71 -38.77 52.45 -6.30
C SER A 71 -38.14 51.76 -5.08
N ALA A 72 -36.95 52.31 -4.75
CA ALA A 72 -36.20 52.29 -3.48
C ALA A 72 -35.64 50.94 -3.03
N SER A 73 -34.33 50.67 -3.19
CA SER A 73 -33.22 51.07 -2.30
C SER A 73 -33.32 50.51 -0.90
N GLU A 74 -32.46 49.55 -0.56
CA GLU A 74 -31.54 49.66 0.59
C GLU A 74 -30.48 48.55 0.53
N SER A 75 -29.29 48.94 0.95
CA SER A 75 -28.03 48.23 0.91
C SER A 75 -27.88 47.28 2.09
N GLU A 76 -27.61 46.00 1.84
CA GLU A 76 -26.85 45.17 2.78
C GLU A 76 -25.86 44.27 2.01
N SER A 77 -24.64 44.24 2.52
CA SER A 77 -23.46 43.66 1.90
C SER A 77 -23.58 42.16 1.68
N SER A 78 -23.71 41.73 0.43
CA SER A 78 -23.50 40.33 0.05
C SER A 78 -21.99 40.05 -0.01
N VAL A 79 -21.40 39.60 1.09
CA VAL A 79 -20.22 38.75 0.99
C VAL A 79 -20.73 37.40 0.52
N ARG A 80 -20.70 37.18 -0.81
CA ARG A 80 -20.84 35.84 -1.36
C ARG A 80 -19.66 35.02 -0.83
N PRO A 81 -19.85 33.85 -0.19
CA PRO A 81 -18.76 32.92 -0.02
C PRO A 81 -18.24 32.63 -1.43
N GLY A 82 -17.00 33.04 -1.69
CA GLY A 82 -16.35 32.75 -2.94
C GLY A 82 -16.42 31.25 -3.19
N GLN A 83 -16.75 30.88 -4.42
CA GLN A 83 -16.31 29.61 -4.98
C GLN A 83 -14.79 29.59 -4.80
N VAL A 84 -14.33 28.92 -3.74
CA VAL A 84 -12.96 28.46 -3.66
C VAL A 84 -12.83 27.54 -4.87
N ALA A 85 -12.10 27.98 -5.89
CA ALA A 85 -11.69 27.10 -6.97
C ALA A 85 -11.15 25.83 -6.31
N ALA A 86 -11.70 24.66 -6.65
CA ALA A 86 -11.33 23.39 -6.05
C ALA A 86 -9.80 23.30 -6.06
N ALA A 87 -9.21 23.35 -4.86
CA ALA A 87 -7.77 23.22 -4.71
C ALA A 87 -7.39 21.89 -5.33
N GLY A 88 -6.63 21.92 -6.43
CA GLY A 88 -6.23 20.71 -7.15
C GLY A 88 -5.63 19.69 -6.19
N GLY A 89 -6.03 18.43 -6.31
CA GLY A 89 -5.63 17.33 -5.42
C GLY A 89 -5.62 16.02 -6.18
N LEU A 90 -5.55 14.90 -5.44
CA LEU A 90 -5.53 13.56 -6.01
C LEU A 90 -6.90 13.21 -6.65
N HIS A 91 -6.95 13.04 -7.98
CA HIS A 91 -8.15 12.61 -8.69
C HIS A 91 -8.09 11.09 -8.94
N LEU A 92 -9.19 10.42 -8.60
CA LEU A 92 -9.27 8.97 -8.59
C LEU A 92 -10.17 8.45 -9.69
N GLN A 93 -9.70 7.45 -10.43
CA GLN A 93 -10.45 6.84 -11.52
C GLN A 93 -10.46 5.30 -11.43
N ASP A 94 -11.55 4.68 -11.87
CA ASP A 94 -11.73 3.22 -12.00
C ASP A 94 -11.24 2.39 -10.80
N GLN A 95 -11.62 2.83 -9.60
CA GLN A 95 -11.24 2.24 -8.33
C GLN A 95 -12.16 1.07 -7.94
N ARG A 96 -12.48 0.13 -8.86
CA ARG A 96 -13.45 -0.98 -8.64
C ARG A 96 -13.04 -2.02 -7.57
N ALA A 97 -12.53 -1.55 -6.43
CA ALA A 97 -12.06 -2.28 -5.26
C ALA A 97 -13.14 -2.50 -4.18
N ASP A 98 -14.41 -2.52 -4.59
CA ASP A 98 -15.51 -3.01 -3.76
C ASP A 98 -15.34 -4.50 -3.41
N VAL A 99 -15.91 -4.88 -2.27
CA VAL A 99 -15.88 -6.25 -1.75
C VAL A 99 -16.51 -7.21 -2.77
N LEU A 100 -15.86 -8.36 -3.00
CA LEU A 100 -16.41 -9.42 -3.84
C LEU A 100 -17.56 -10.13 -3.12
N LEU A 101 -18.67 -10.34 -3.82
CA LEU A 101 -19.80 -11.12 -3.33
C LEU A 101 -19.57 -12.62 -3.60
N PRO A 102 -20.20 -13.53 -2.83
CA PRO A 102 -20.15 -14.95 -3.12
C PRO A 102 -20.59 -15.26 -4.56
N GLY A 103 -19.69 -15.87 -5.34
CA GLY A 103 -19.91 -16.19 -6.75
C GLY A 103 -19.32 -15.17 -7.74
N ASP A 104 -18.79 -14.04 -7.27
CA ASP A 104 -18.05 -13.11 -8.11
C ASP A 104 -16.76 -13.75 -8.62
N ILE A 105 -16.43 -13.43 -9.88
CA ILE A 105 -15.13 -13.74 -10.45
C ILE A 105 -14.14 -12.71 -9.90
N ILE A 106 -12.98 -13.20 -9.47
CA ILE A 106 -11.89 -12.33 -9.03
C ILE A 106 -11.47 -11.43 -10.19
N ARG A 107 -11.49 -10.13 -9.91
CA ARG A 107 -11.21 -9.08 -10.88
C ARG A 107 -9.71 -8.84 -10.95
N THR A 108 -9.19 -8.51 -12.12
CA THR A 108 -7.82 -8.02 -12.31
C THR A 108 -7.79 -6.49 -12.27
N TRP A 109 -6.61 -5.90 -12.12
CA TRP A 109 -6.50 -4.45 -12.23
C TRP A 109 -6.81 -3.93 -13.62
N PRO A 110 -7.53 -2.79 -13.72
CA PRO A 110 -7.54 -2.01 -14.94
C PRO A 110 -6.12 -1.72 -15.41
N ALA A 111 -5.92 -1.61 -16.72
CA ALA A 111 -4.64 -1.20 -17.30
C ALA A 111 -4.31 0.29 -17.02
N THR A 112 -5.30 1.07 -16.60
CA THR A 112 -5.20 2.51 -16.34
C THR A 112 -4.91 2.82 -14.89
N ASN A 113 -3.93 3.71 -14.63
CA ASN A 113 -3.60 4.13 -13.28
C ASN A 113 -4.77 4.87 -12.66
N GLY A 114 -5.15 4.46 -11.46
CA GLY A 114 -6.27 5.04 -10.74
C GLY A 114 -5.95 6.39 -10.11
N VAL A 115 -4.67 6.79 -10.07
CA VAL A 115 -4.18 8.14 -9.76
C VAL A 115 -3.76 8.83 -11.05
N SER A 116 -4.43 9.93 -11.39
CA SER A 116 -4.18 10.64 -12.65
C SER A 116 -3.09 11.70 -12.59
N GLU A 117 -2.78 12.21 -11.40
CA GLU A 117 -1.71 13.18 -11.19
C GLU A 117 -0.35 12.52 -11.44
N ASP A 118 0.59 13.28 -12.01
CA ASP A 118 1.99 12.88 -12.01
C ASP A 118 2.57 13.17 -10.63
N LEU A 119 2.85 12.12 -9.87
CA LEU A 119 3.40 12.21 -8.51
C LEU A 119 4.92 12.15 -8.49
N THR A 120 5.55 12.02 -9.65
CA THR A 120 6.94 11.57 -9.75
C THR A 120 7.93 12.74 -9.76
N GLY A 121 7.48 13.94 -10.09
CA GLY A 121 8.37 15.09 -10.27
C GLY A 121 9.39 14.81 -11.37
N ASP A 122 10.67 15.13 -11.11
CA ASP A 122 11.75 15.01 -12.10
C ASP A 122 12.50 13.66 -12.05
N VAL A 123 11.97 12.64 -11.35
CA VAL A 123 12.66 11.34 -11.25
C VAL A 123 12.70 10.62 -12.61
N PRO A 124 13.77 9.87 -12.92
CA PRO A 124 13.87 9.15 -14.18
C PRO A 124 12.75 8.12 -14.39
N LYS A 125 12.43 7.82 -15.66
CA LYS A 125 11.58 6.68 -16.04
C LYS A 125 12.44 5.48 -16.42
N LEU A 126 11.84 4.29 -16.48
CA LEU A 126 12.58 3.05 -16.78
C LEU A 126 13.32 3.12 -18.12
N ALA A 127 12.73 3.79 -19.11
CA ALA A 127 13.32 3.97 -20.43
C ALA A 127 14.66 4.74 -20.37
N ASP A 128 14.83 5.65 -19.41
CA ASP A 128 16.02 6.49 -19.31
C ASP A 128 17.26 5.69 -18.93
N PHE A 129 17.12 4.58 -18.21
CA PHE A 129 18.22 3.72 -17.77
C PHE A 129 18.76 2.79 -18.87
N LYS A 130 17.94 2.42 -19.86
CA LYS A 130 18.31 1.42 -20.89
C LYS A 130 19.52 1.80 -21.74
N SER A 131 19.87 3.08 -21.79
CA SER A 131 20.97 3.61 -22.59
C SER A 131 22.26 3.85 -21.79
N ARG A 132 22.27 3.57 -20.49
CA ARG A 132 23.32 4.02 -19.56
C ARG A 132 24.35 2.97 -19.16
N ALA A 133 24.32 1.77 -19.77
CA ALA A 133 25.15 0.65 -19.34
C ALA A 133 26.66 0.96 -19.35
N ASP A 134 27.10 1.84 -20.26
CA ASP A 134 28.51 2.25 -20.40
C ASP A 134 28.84 3.56 -19.65
N ASP A 135 27.86 4.18 -18.96
CA ASP A 135 28.09 5.41 -18.21
C ASP A 135 28.92 5.14 -16.94
N PRO A 136 29.74 6.10 -16.46
CA PRO A 136 30.48 5.94 -15.20
C PRO A 136 29.57 5.75 -13.98
N LYS A 137 28.32 6.22 -14.07
CA LYS A 137 27.27 6.08 -13.04
C LYS A 137 25.98 5.57 -13.70
N PRO A 138 25.93 4.29 -14.08
CA PRO A 138 24.81 3.76 -14.85
C PRO A 138 23.48 3.77 -14.07
N LEU A 139 23.53 3.91 -12.74
CA LEU A 139 22.38 3.93 -11.84
C LEU A 139 22.07 5.33 -11.30
N ASP A 140 22.63 6.40 -11.87
CA ASP A 140 22.33 7.76 -11.43
C ASP A 140 20.84 8.07 -11.49
N GLY A 141 20.27 8.48 -10.34
CA GLY A 141 18.83 8.71 -10.17
C GLY A 141 17.99 7.45 -9.96
N ALA A 142 18.59 6.25 -9.92
CA ALA A 142 17.89 5.04 -9.49
C ALA A 142 17.74 5.01 -7.97
N LEU A 143 16.66 4.39 -7.51
CA LEU A 143 16.41 4.10 -6.10
C LEU A 143 16.40 2.59 -5.88
N VAL A 144 17.20 2.09 -4.94
CA VAL A 144 17.26 0.66 -4.60
C VAL A 144 16.91 0.46 -3.14
N PHE A 145 15.84 -0.28 -2.88
CA PHE A 145 15.57 -0.84 -1.58
C PHE A 145 16.25 -2.21 -1.48
N ILE A 146 17.13 -2.41 -0.50
CA ILE A 146 17.72 -3.70 -0.18
C ILE A 146 17.03 -4.22 1.08
N ASP A 147 16.26 -5.29 0.90
CA ASP A 147 15.62 -5.99 2.00
C ASP A 147 16.48 -7.17 2.46
N CYS A 148 17.08 -7.04 3.63
CA CYS A 148 17.84 -8.13 4.24
C CYS A 148 16.87 -9.08 4.95
N GLY A 149 16.53 -10.21 4.32
CA GLY A 149 15.68 -11.27 4.85
C GLY A 149 15.93 -11.58 6.34
N HIS A 150 14.86 -11.87 7.08
CA HIS A 150 14.89 -12.25 8.50
C HIS A 150 15.50 -11.17 9.41
N GLY A 151 15.99 -11.52 10.61
CA GLY A 151 16.66 -10.62 11.55
C GLY A 151 16.18 -10.78 13.00
N GLY A 152 17.06 -10.48 13.95
CA GLY A 152 16.75 -10.54 15.38
C GLY A 152 16.34 -11.96 15.81
N ILE A 153 15.08 -12.10 16.24
CA ILE A 153 14.52 -13.38 16.71
C ILE A 153 14.28 -14.38 15.58
N ASP A 154 14.14 -13.90 14.35
CA ASP A 154 13.97 -14.73 13.17
C ASP A 154 15.34 -15.00 12.55
N ALA A 155 15.84 -16.23 12.70
CA ALA A 155 17.13 -16.66 12.17
C ALA A 155 17.10 -16.94 10.66
N GLY A 156 15.90 -17.12 10.09
CA GLY A 156 15.72 -17.79 8.81
C GLY A 156 16.28 -19.22 8.84
N THR A 157 16.78 -19.67 7.70
CA THR A 157 17.45 -20.96 7.57
C THR A 157 18.71 -21.04 8.44
N VAL A 158 18.89 -22.17 9.13
CA VAL A 158 20.07 -22.46 9.96
C VAL A 158 20.83 -23.67 9.41
N TYR A 159 22.13 -23.53 9.18
CA TYR A 159 22.98 -24.63 8.70
C TYR A 159 24.41 -24.63 9.27
N PRO A 160 24.98 -25.79 9.64
CA PRO A 160 24.29 -27.04 9.96
C PRO A 160 23.50 -26.90 11.28
N GLN A 161 22.31 -27.50 11.37
CA GLN A 161 21.49 -27.45 12.58
C GLN A 161 22.16 -28.20 13.75
N PHE A 162 22.09 -27.65 14.96
CA PHE A 162 22.58 -28.26 16.20
C PHE A 162 24.09 -28.47 16.25
N ALA A 163 24.85 -27.73 15.44
CA ALA A 163 26.31 -27.77 15.42
C ALA A 163 26.92 -26.65 16.28
N PRO A 164 28.19 -26.77 16.72
CA PRO A 164 28.86 -25.71 17.48
C PRO A 164 29.03 -24.39 16.72
N HIS A 165 29.00 -24.44 15.38
CA HIS A 165 29.16 -23.30 14.49
C HIS A 165 28.03 -23.34 13.46
N GLU A 166 26.98 -22.56 13.72
CA GLU A 166 25.83 -22.41 12.83
C GLU A 166 26.03 -21.19 11.94
N VAL A 167 25.58 -21.29 10.69
CA VAL A 167 25.41 -20.19 9.75
C VAL A 167 23.92 -19.87 9.71
N LEU A 168 23.59 -18.61 9.98
CA LEU A 168 22.21 -18.14 9.98
C LEU A 168 21.95 -17.33 8.71
N GLU A 169 20.83 -17.59 8.06
CA GLU A 169 20.40 -16.86 6.87
C GLU A 169 20.36 -15.35 7.12
N LYS A 170 19.84 -14.92 8.27
CA LYS A 170 19.79 -13.50 8.65
C LYS A 170 21.16 -12.81 8.63
N ASP A 171 22.23 -13.54 8.99
CA ASP A 171 23.59 -13.00 9.07
C ASP A 171 24.18 -12.89 7.67
N VAL A 172 23.94 -13.89 6.83
CA VAL A 172 24.35 -13.89 5.42
C VAL A 172 23.64 -12.76 4.66
N ASN A 173 22.32 -12.63 4.81
CA ASN A 173 21.54 -11.60 4.15
C ASN A 173 22.01 -10.20 4.53
N LEU A 174 22.28 -9.95 5.82
CA LEU A 174 22.78 -8.65 6.28
C LEU A 174 24.17 -8.35 5.71
N ALA A 175 25.09 -9.32 5.75
CA ALA A 175 26.44 -9.15 5.23
C ALA A 175 26.43 -8.86 3.72
N VAL A 176 25.60 -9.56 2.93
CA VAL A 176 25.44 -9.29 1.50
C VAL A 176 24.86 -7.90 1.27
N GLY A 177 23.82 -7.50 2.00
CA GLY A 177 23.22 -6.18 1.89
C GLY A 177 24.22 -5.04 2.20
N GLN A 178 25.00 -5.19 3.27
CA GLN A 178 26.04 -4.22 3.67
C GLN A 178 27.18 -4.11 2.64
N LEU A 179 27.48 -5.18 1.91
CA LEU A 179 28.43 -5.14 0.79
C LEU A 179 27.81 -4.54 -0.46
N LEU A 180 26.55 -4.86 -0.77
CA LEU A 180 25.87 -4.42 -1.98
C LEU A 180 25.57 -2.92 -1.97
N LYS A 181 25.16 -2.37 -0.82
CA LYS A 181 24.83 -0.94 -0.67
C LYS A 181 25.91 0.01 -1.22
N PRO A 182 27.16 -0.01 -0.73
CA PRO A 182 28.19 0.90 -1.23
C PRO A 182 28.54 0.67 -2.71
N MET A 183 28.43 -0.57 -3.21
CA MET A 183 28.68 -0.87 -4.63
C MET A 183 27.63 -0.21 -5.54
N LEU A 184 26.35 -0.25 -5.14
CA LEU A 184 25.28 0.41 -5.88
C LEU A 184 25.34 1.95 -5.76
N GLU A 185 25.71 2.47 -4.58
CA GLU A 185 25.92 3.90 -4.37
C GLU A 185 27.09 4.43 -5.23
N GLU A 186 28.17 3.67 -5.37
CA GLU A 186 29.30 4.01 -6.27
C GLU A 186 28.86 4.11 -7.73
N MET A 187 27.90 3.28 -8.14
CA MET A 187 27.27 3.30 -9.47
C MET A 187 26.22 4.42 -9.65
N GLY A 188 25.96 5.23 -8.61
CA GLY A 188 25.08 6.40 -8.65
C GLY A 188 23.68 6.20 -8.06
N ALA A 189 23.33 5.00 -7.59
CA ALA A 189 22.01 4.76 -6.99
C ALA A 189 21.88 5.42 -5.61
N THR A 190 20.66 5.82 -5.27
CA THR A 190 20.27 6.01 -3.87
C THR A 190 19.88 4.65 -3.30
N VAL A 191 20.43 4.26 -2.15
CA VAL A 191 20.18 2.94 -1.56
C VAL A 191 19.61 3.04 -0.14
N MET A 192 18.48 2.38 0.09
CA MET A 192 17.84 2.25 1.38
C MET A 192 17.79 0.78 1.80
N MET A 193 18.14 0.47 3.04
CA MET A 193 18.07 -0.91 3.56
C MET A 193 16.89 -1.05 4.52
N THR A 194 16.17 -2.18 4.50
CA THR A 194 15.08 -2.45 5.47
C THR A 194 15.62 -2.63 6.90
N ARG A 195 16.88 -3.06 7.03
CA ARG A 195 17.65 -3.06 8.28
C ARG A 195 19.15 -2.94 8.00
N GLU A 196 19.86 -2.23 8.87
CA GLU A 196 21.33 -2.12 8.82
C GLU A 196 22.03 -2.91 9.94
N THR A 197 21.23 -3.46 10.85
CA THR A 197 21.63 -4.22 12.05
C THR A 197 20.82 -5.53 12.13
N ASP A 198 21.16 -6.40 13.09
CA ASP A 198 20.46 -7.67 13.34
C ASP A 198 19.14 -7.45 14.12
N ASP A 199 18.26 -6.63 13.55
CA ASP A 199 16.94 -6.34 14.11
C ASP A 199 15.86 -7.15 13.40
N PHE A 200 14.85 -7.54 14.17
CA PHE A 200 13.64 -8.15 13.62
C PHE A 200 12.76 -7.05 13.02
N ILE A 201 12.50 -7.16 11.71
CA ILE A 201 11.60 -6.31 10.95
C ILE A 201 10.58 -7.21 10.24
N SER A 202 9.31 -7.06 10.57
CA SER A 202 8.24 -7.88 9.99
C SER A 202 8.07 -7.63 8.50
N ILE A 203 7.51 -8.61 7.79
CA ILE A 203 7.22 -8.50 6.36
C ILE A 203 6.35 -7.27 6.04
N TYR A 204 5.43 -6.91 6.94
CA TYR A 204 4.59 -5.74 6.75
C TYR A 204 5.35 -4.44 6.98
N VAL A 205 6.22 -4.36 7.98
CA VAL A 205 7.05 -3.17 8.18
C VAL A 205 7.93 -2.91 6.96
N ARG A 206 8.53 -3.96 6.37
CA ARG A 206 9.35 -3.83 5.15
C ARG A 206 8.58 -3.18 4.00
N SER A 207 7.35 -3.63 3.74
CA SER A 207 6.49 -3.04 2.71
C SER A 207 6.02 -1.63 3.08
N ALA A 208 5.72 -1.37 4.36
CA ALA A 208 5.32 -0.05 4.84
C ALA A 208 6.44 1.00 4.66
N MET A 209 7.71 0.63 4.87
CA MET A 209 8.84 1.53 4.61
C MET A 209 8.89 2.02 3.15
N VAL A 210 8.57 1.14 2.20
CA VAL A 210 8.53 1.48 0.77
C VAL A 210 7.32 2.37 0.48
N GLY A 211 6.15 1.98 0.98
CA GLY A 211 4.92 2.75 0.80
C GLY A 211 4.99 4.15 1.40
N GLU A 212 5.52 4.28 2.62
CA GLU A 212 5.72 5.57 3.29
C GLU A 212 6.66 6.48 2.51
N TYR A 213 7.76 5.93 1.97
CA TYR A 213 8.68 6.70 1.14
C TYR A 213 7.97 7.30 -0.09
N PHE A 214 7.22 6.48 -0.84
CA PHE A 214 6.56 6.97 -2.06
C PHE A 214 5.37 7.88 -1.79
N VAL A 215 4.61 7.66 -0.72
CA VAL A 215 3.59 8.60 -0.26
C VAL A 215 4.23 9.94 0.12
N GLY A 216 5.38 9.91 0.79
CA GLY A 216 6.16 11.10 1.15
C GLY A 216 6.65 11.87 -0.07
N GLU A 217 7.26 11.21 -1.05
CA GLU A 217 7.72 11.84 -2.30
C GLU A 217 6.55 12.37 -3.13
N ALA A 218 5.45 11.63 -3.25
CA ALA A 218 4.23 12.10 -3.91
C ALA A 218 3.71 13.39 -3.29
N LYS A 219 3.61 13.45 -1.95
CA LYS A 219 3.16 14.63 -1.22
C LYS A 219 4.09 15.82 -1.47
N LYS A 220 5.39 15.59 -1.36
CA LYS A 220 6.43 16.61 -1.59
C LYS A 220 6.32 17.19 -3.00
N ASN A 221 6.16 16.33 -4.02
CA ASN A 221 6.10 16.74 -5.41
C ASN A 221 4.82 17.53 -5.71
N LEU A 222 3.65 17.06 -5.24
CA LEU A 222 2.39 17.80 -5.39
C LEU A 222 2.45 19.20 -4.75
N LEU A 223 3.04 19.32 -3.55
CA LEU A 223 3.15 20.61 -2.86
C LEU A 223 4.20 21.54 -3.49
N ALA A 224 5.21 20.98 -4.16
CA ALA A 224 6.18 21.77 -4.92
C ALA A 224 5.55 22.42 -6.15
N GLU A 225 4.65 21.71 -6.84
CA GLU A 225 3.90 22.24 -7.99
C GLU A 225 2.78 23.20 -7.56
N ASN A 226 2.03 22.82 -6.53
CA ASN A 226 0.93 23.61 -5.99
C ASN A 226 0.96 23.59 -4.45
N PRO A 227 1.45 24.66 -3.79
CA PRO A 227 1.49 24.74 -2.32
C PRO A 227 0.11 24.70 -1.63
N GLN A 228 -0.98 24.83 -2.39
CA GLN A 228 -2.35 24.72 -1.90
C GLN A 228 -3.00 23.37 -2.26
N ALA A 229 -2.24 22.40 -2.77
CA ALA A 229 -2.78 21.12 -3.19
C ALA A 229 -3.47 20.39 -2.03
N ASP A 230 -4.59 19.72 -2.32
CA ASP A 230 -5.26 18.88 -1.34
C ASP A 230 -4.52 17.55 -1.18
N VAL A 231 -3.77 17.44 -0.08
CA VAL A 231 -2.96 16.26 0.27
C VAL A 231 -3.57 15.42 1.39
N ARG A 232 -4.83 15.68 1.78
CA ARG A 232 -5.48 14.99 2.91
C ARG A 232 -5.46 13.47 2.78
N TYR A 233 -5.57 12.96 1.55
CA TYR A 233 -5.51 11.53 1.28
C TYR A 233 -4.13 10.92 1.48
N LEU A 234 -3.07 11.65 1.14
CA LEU A 234 -1.69 11.22 1.39
C LEU A 234 -1.38 11.26 2.89
N ASP A 235 -1.83 12.31 3.58
CA ASP A 235 -1.70 12.43 5.04
C ASP A 235 -2.40 11.29 5.79
N ALA A 236 -3.50 10.77 5.23
CA ALA A 236 -4.26 9.70 5.84
C ALA A 236 -3.52 8.36 5.89
N TYR A 237 -2.46 8.15 5.09
CA TYR A 237 -1.65 6.92 5.14
C TYR A 237 -0.73 6.86 6.36
N GLN A 238 -0.31 7.99 6.92
CA GLN A 238 0.68 7.99 8.02
C GLN A 238 0.21 7.16 9.22
N LYS A 239 -1.06 7.29 9.62
CA LYS A 239 -1.63 6.50 10.72
C LYS A 239 -1.57 4.99 10.48
N HIS A 240 -1.62 4.56 9.22
CA HIS A 240 -1.53 3.15 8.85
C HIS A 240 -0.09 2.66 8.96
N PHE A 241 0.87 3.42 8.45
CA PHE A 241 2.30 3.11 8.59
C PHE A 241 2.74 3.09 10.06
N ASP A 242 2.35 4.11 10.84
CA ASP A 242 2.63 4.18 12.29
C ASP A 242 2.16 2.92 13.01
N ARG A 243 0.93 2.46 12.70
CA ARG A 243 0.38 1.24 13.29
C ARG A 243 1.17 -0.01 12.88
N ILE A 244 1.54 -0.14 11.61
CA ILE A 244 2.34 -1.27 11.13
C ILE A 244 3.69 -1.30 11.85
N TYR A 245 4.33 -0.15 12.04
CA TYR A 245 5.57 0.00 12.79
C TYR A 245 5.41 -0.35 14.28
N GLU A 246 4.33 0.11 14.90
CA GLU A 246 4.01 -0.21 16.30
C GLU A 246 3.78 -1.71 16.51
N LEU A 247 3.14 -2.37 15.55
CA LEU A 247 2.81 -3.79 15.64
C LEU A 247 4.03 -4.68 15.34
N ASN A 248 4.82 -4.36 14.31
CA ASN A 248 6.01 -5.09 13.87
C ASN A 248 5.88 -6.61 14.03
N MET A 249 4.87 -7.21 13.40
CA MET A 249 4.56 -8.65 13.50
C MET A 249 4.14 -9.22 12.15
N ASP A 250 4.54 -10.45 11.84
CA ASP A 250 4.26 -11.10 10.55
C ASP A 250 2.82 -11.63 10.41
N SER A 251 2.02 -11.59 11.48
CA SER A 251 0.63 -12.06 11.45
C SER A 251 -0.28 -11.05 12.13
N GLY A 252 -1.27 -10.54 11.39
CA GLY A 252 -2.22 -9.53 11.87
C GLY A 252 -1.65 -8.12 12.03
N GLY A 253 -0.37 -7.90 11.70
CA GLY A 253 0.33 -6.62 11.81
C GLY A 253 0.23 -5.71 10.58
N GLY A 254 -0.42 -6.17 9.51
CA GLY A 254 -0.31 -5.53 8.20
C GLY A 254 -1.25 -4.36 7.94
N ASP A 255 -2.28 -4.11 8.76
CA ASP A 255 -3.27 -3.05 8.49
C ASP A 255 -3.72 -3.08 7.00
N ILE A 256 -3.59 -1.99 6.24
CA ILE A 256 -3.95 -1.88 4.83
C ILE A 256 -3.10 -2.75 3.88
N ILE A 257 -1.92 -3.22 4.29
CA ILE A 257 -1.05 -4.10 3.48
C ILE A 257 -1.13 -5.57 3.95
N GLY A 258 -2.00 -5.87 4.91
CA GLY A 258 -2.22 -7.21 5.43
C GLY A 258 -3.48 -7.89 4.86
N GLY A 259 -3.56 -9.21 5.06
CA GLY A 259 -4.74 -10.00 4.72
C GLY A 259 -4.80 -10.47 3.26
N VAL A 260 -5.95 -11.03 2.89
CA VAL A 260 -6.23 -11.54 1.54
C VAL A 260 -7.08 -10.52 0.77
N GLY A 261 -6.70 -10.25 -0.47
CA GLY A 261 -7.29 -9.18 -1.26
C GLY A 261 -6.64 -7.82 -0.97
N GLN A 262 -7.02 -6.81 -1.74
CA GLN A 262 -6.48 -5.45 -1.63
C GLN A 262 -7.65 -4.46 -1.60
N SER A 263 -7.76 -3.72 -0.50
CA SER A 263 -8.80 -2.70 -0.38
C SER A 263 -8.52 -1.51 -1.30
N ARG A 264 -9.45 -0.56 -1.36
CA ARG A 264 -9.24 0.68 -2.14
C ARG A 264 -7.99 1.45 -1.70
N GLN A 265 -7.70 1.45 -0.40
CA GLN A 265 -6.51 2.16 0.11
C GLN A 265 -5.23 1.47 -0.33
N THR A 266 -5.18 0.14 -0.29
CA THR A 266 -4.01 -0.61 -0.77
C THR A 266 -3.84 -0.50 -2.28
N ARG A 267 -4.96 -0.52 -3.02
CA ARG A 267 -4.97 -0.22 -4.45
C ARG A 267 -4.23 1.07 -4.75
N MET A 268 -4.64 2.12 -4.07
CA MET A 268 -4.11 3.45 -4.32
C MET A 268 -2.66 3.60 -3.91
N LEU A 269 -2.25 2.94 -2.82
CA LEU A 269 -0.85 2.89 -2.44
C LEU A 269 -0.01 2.32 -3.59
N TYR A 270 -0.42 1.18 -4.14
CA TYR A 270 0.29 0.59 -5.26
C TYR A 270 0.22 1.44 -6.55
N ASP A 271 -0.87 2.17 -6.78
CA ASP A 271 -0.98 3.10 -7.93
C ASP A 271 0.02 4.25 -7.83
N ILE A 272 0.25 4.76 -6.61
CA ILE A 272 1.28 5.75 -6.31
C ILE A 272 2.66 5.15 -6.57
N GLU A 273 2.98 4.01 -5.94
CA GLU A 273 4.26 3.30 -6.08
C GLU A 273 4.58 3.01 -7.56
N ASN A 274 3.56 2.61 -8.32
CA ASN A 274 3.68 2.24 -9.72
C ASN A 274 4.17 3.35 -10.64
N GLN A 275 3.98 4.63 -10.27
CA GLN A 275 4.49 5.74 -11.06
C GLN A 275 6.01 5.90 -10.95
N PHE A 276 6.62 5.43 -9.86
CA PHE A 276 8.05 5.61 -9.56
C PHE A 276 8.91 4.51 -10.18
N GLU A 277 9.00 4.51 -11.51
CA GLU A 277 9.73 3.51 -12.30
C GLU A 277 11.25 3.45 -12.07
N HIS A 278 11.84 4.48 -11.45
CA HIS A 278 13.26 4.51 -11.10
C HIS A 278 13.62 3.64 -9.89
N ALA A 279 12.63 3.05 -9.22
CA ALA A 279 12.83 2.27 -8.01
C ALA A 279 12.77 0.76 -8.23
N ILE A 280 13.61 0.03 -7.48
CA ILE A 280 13.59 -1.42 -7.41
C ILE A 280 13.71 -1.90 -5.96
N TYR A 281 12.98 -2.97 -5.63
CA TYR A 281 13.04 -3.64 -4.34
C TYR A 281 13.74 -5.00 -4.49
N LEU A 282 14.85 -5.18 -3.79
CA LEU A 282 15.69 -6.37 -3.82
C LEU A 282 15.65 -7.07 -2.46
N SER A 283 14.92 -8.18 -2.37
CA SER A 283 14.90 -9.01 -1.15
C SER A 283 15.93 -10.13 -1.23
N LEU A 284 16.80 -10.20 -0.21
CA LEU A 284 17.92 -11.14 -0.10
C LEU A 284 17.53 -12.28 0.84
N HIS A 285 17.63 -13.51 0.34
CA HIS A 285 17.28 -14.73 1.08
C HIS A 285 18.20 -15.90 0.72
N CYS A 286 18.30 -16.86 1.64
CA CYS A 286 19.02 -18.11 1.47
C CYS A 286 18.04 -19.28 1.58
N ASN A 287 17.67 -19.86 0.44
CA ASN A 287 16.78 -21.01 0.41
C ASN A 287 17.45 -22.29 0.95
N TYR A 288 16.59 -23.20 1.42
CA TYR A 288 16.96 -24.54 1.87
C TYR A 288 16.12 -25.62 1.18
N ASN A 289 16.74 -26.77 0.92
CA ASN A 289 16.05 -27.95 0.41
C ASN A 289 16.27 -29.14 1.36
N GLU A 290 15.18 -29.64 1.94
CA GLU A 290 15.21 -30.76 2.89
C GLU A 290 15.45 -32.13 2.26
N TYR A 291 15.25 -32.25 0.94
CA TYR A 291 15.30 -33.53 0.22
C TYR A 291 16.64 -33.77 -0.48
N SER A 292 17.39 -32.71 -0.82
CA SER A 292 18.65 -32.84 -1.56
C SER A 292 19.67 -31.77 -1.20
N TRP A 293 20.80 -32.24 -0.67
CA TRP A 293 21.99 -31.45 -0.34
C TRP A 293 22.86 -31.10 -1.56
N GLY A 294 22.55 -31.66 -2.74
CA GLY A 294 23.22 -31.35 -4.00
C GLY A 294 22.60 -30.16 -4.76
N VAL A 295 21.49 -29.60 -4.27
CA VAL A 295 20.84 -28.44 -4.88
C VAL A 295 21.50 -27.17 -4.36
N GLY A 296 22.03 -26.37 -5.26
CA GLY A 296 22.63 -25.08 -4.95
C GLY A 296 22.67 -24.17 -6.18
N GLY A 297 22.98 -22.90 -5.96
CA GLY A 297 22.99 -21.87 -6.99
C GLY A 297 22.06 -20.71 -6.65
N MET A 298 22.17 -19.64 -7.43
CA MET A 298 21.32 -18.46 -7.28
C MET A 298 20.01 -18.65 -8.03
N GLN A 299 18.91 -18.26 -7.39
CA GLN A 299 17.58 -18.17 -7.99
C GLN A 299 17.08 -16.74 -7.83
N VAL A 300 16.36 -16.23 -8.84
CA VAL A 300 15.69 -14.94 -8.78
C VAL A 300 14.19 -15.21 -8.84
N TYR A 301 13.49 -14.78 -7.81
CA TYR A 301 12.04 -14.82 -7.74
C TYR A 301 11.51 -13.43 -8.07
N TYR A 302 10.51 -13.39 -8.93
CA TYR A 302 9.75 -12.19 -9.23
C TYR A 302 8.28 -12.56 -9.26
N LEU A 303 7.43 -11.59 -8.98
CA LEU A 303 6.00 -11.78 -9.00
C LEU A 303 5.47 -11.47 -10.39
N ASP A 304 4.84 -12.47 -11.00
CA ASP A 304 4.06 -12.31 -12.23
C ASP A 304 2.57 -12.16 -11.90
N ASN A 305 1.90 -11.21 -12.54
CA ASN A 305 0.50 -10.87 -12.24
C ASN A 305 -0.43 -12.08 -12.40
N ARG A 306 -0.14 -12.97 -13.36
CA ARG A 306 -0.96 -14.16 -13.59
C ARG A 306 -0.73 -15.20 -12.51
N ALA A 307 0.52 -15.51 -12.17
CA ALA A 307 0.82 -16.46 -11.09
C ALA A 307 0.21 -16.02 -9.75
N LEU A 308 0.26 -14.72 -9.46
CA LEU A 308 -0.38 -14.12 -8.29
C LEU A 308 -1.89 -14.22 -8.32
N LEU A 309 -2.52 -13.88 -9.46
CA LEU A 309 -3.96 -14.00 -9.64
C LEU A 309 -4.42 -15.44 -9.42
N GLU A 310 -3.71 -16.41 -10.01
CA GLU A 310 -4.03 -17.84 -9.88
C GLU A 310 -3.90 -18.29 -8.41
N SER A 311 -2.77 -18.00 -7.76
CA SER A 311 -2.53 -18.38 -6.35
C SER A 311 -3.58 -17.78 -5.42
N ALA A 312 -3.80 -16.47 -5.51
CA ALA A 312 -4.71 -15.79 -4.62
C ALA A 312 -6.17 -16.10 -4.97
N ALA A 313 -6.48 -16.46 -6.22
CA ALA A 313 -7.82 -16.95 -6.58
C ALA A 313 -8.16 -18.30 -5.95
N GLU A 314 -7.19 -19.18 -5.82
CA GLU A 314 -7.37 -20.41 -5.05
C GLU A 314 -7.64 -20.12 -3.57
N ASP A 315 -6.87 -19.21 -2.96
CA ASP A 315 -7.02 -18.86 -1.55
C ASP A 315 -8.37 -18.19 -1.26
N ILE A 316 -8.74 -17.19 -2.07
CA ILE A 316 -10.05 -16.53 -1.96
C ILE A 316 -11.18 -17.53 -2.21
N GLY A 317 -11.05 -18.41 -3.19
CA GLY A 317 -12.03 -19.45 -3.45
C GLY A 317 -12.22 -20.37 -2.25
N ARG A 318 -11.12 -20.78 -1.59
CA ARG A 318 -11.16 -21.57 -0.35
C ARG A 318 -11.81 -20.78 0.80
N ASP A 319 -11.45 -19.52 0.97
CA ASP A 319 -11.96 -18.64 2.04
C ASP A 319 -13.46 -18.34 1.87
N MET A 320 -13.92 -17.98 0.66
CA MET A 320 -15.35 -17.74 0.38
C MET A 320 -16.21 -18.99 0.57
N ILE A 321 -15.68 -20.18 0.27
CA ILE A 321 -16.37 -21.45 0.53
C ILE A 321 -16.45 -21.72 2.03
N ALA A 322 -15.38 -21.42 2.77
CA ALA A 322 -15.31 -21.65 4.21
C ALA A 322 -16.17 -20.66 5.01
N ASP A 323 -16.28 -19.41 4.56
CA ASP A 323 -17.10 -18.35 5.17
C ASP A 323 -17.72 -17.43 4.11
N PRO A 324 -18.98 -17.69 3.69
CA PRO A 324 -19.69 -16.87 2.70
C PRO A 324 -20.00 -15.44 3.15
N LEU A 325 -19.79 -15.10 4.42
CA LEU A 325 -19.99 -13.75 4.96
C LEU A 325 -18.66 -12.98 5.07
N GLN A 326 -17.52 -13.61 4.79
CA GLN A 326 -16.23 -12.97 4.81
C GLN A 326 -16.18 -11.88 3.73
N ARG A 327 -15.87 -10.65 4.15
CA ARG A 327 -15.62 -9.55 3.21
C ARG A 327 -14.23 -9.73 2.62
N ILE A 328 -14.18 -10.16 1.36
CA ILE A 328 -12.93 -10.35 0.64
C ILE A 328 -12.79 -9.24 -0.38
N TYR A 329 -11.68 -8.51 -0.30
CA TYR A 329 -11.33 -7.53 -1.31
C TYR A 329 -10.76 -8.23 -2.56
N PRO A 330 -10.86 -7.61 -3.75
CA PRO A 330 -10.35 -8.24 -4.95
C PRO A 330 -8.81 -8.27 -4.95
N ILE A 331 -8.23 -9.15 -5.78
CA ILE A 331 -6.77 -9.25 -5.91
C ILE A 331 -6.28 -8.35 -7.01
N TYR A 332 -5.27 -7.59 -6.67
CA TYR A 332 -4.91 -6.38 -7.36
C TYR A 332 -3.41 -6.22 -7.28
N GLN A 333 -2.70 -7.18 -7.84
CA GLN A 333 -1.25 -7.11 -7.96
C GLN A 333 -0.90 -7.05 -9.44
N GLY A 334 -0.58 -5.83 -9.85
CA GLY A 334 -0.11 -5.49 -11.18
C GLY A 334 -1.22 -5.25 -12.20
N TYR A 335 -0.99 -4.23 -13.04
CA TYR A 335 -1.90 -3.80 -14.08
C TYR A 335 -2.15 -4.93 -15.07
N ASN A 336 -3.35 -5.01 -15.63
CA ASN A 336 -3.60 -5.83 -16.83
C ASN A 336 -2.89 -5.20 -18.03
N ASN A 337 -1.57 -5.28 -18.01
CA ASN A 337 -0.63 -4.65 -18.91
C ASN A 337 0.27 -5.76 -19.45
N ASP A 338 0.07 -6.14 -20.72
CA ASP A 338 0.89 -7.13 -21.40
C ASP A 338 2.39 -6.76 -21.51
N SER A 339 2.75 -5.49 -21.33
CA SER A 339 4.13 -4.99 -21.35
C SER A 339 4.90 -5.15 -20.03
N ARG A 340 4.25 -5.65 -18.96
CA ARG A 340 4.88 -5.95 -17.66
C ARG A 340 5.32 -7.41 -17.48
N ARG A 341 5.30 -8.20 -18.56
CA ARG A 341 5.76 -9.59 -18.57
C ARG A 341 7.27 -9.74 -18.57
#